data_AF-A0A536LNU3-F1
#
_entry.id   AF-A0A536LNU3-F1
#
_cell.length_a   1.000
_cell.length_b   1.000
_cell.length_c   1.000
_cell.angle_alpha   90.00
_cell.angle_beta   90.00
_cell.angle_gamma   90.00
#
_symmetry.space_group_name_H-M   'P 1'
#
loop_
_entity.id
_entity.type
_entity.pdbx_description
1 polymer ?
#
loop_
_entity_poly.entity_id
_entity_poly.type
_entity_poly.pdbx_seq_one_letter_code
_entity_poly.pdbx_strand_id
1 'polypeptide(L)'
;MSGAPTPSANFIRADFHNHTHYSPDSILSPRAFVREARRRGLTTAAITDHNTIRGALVARELADFPVIIGEEVKTTDGEIL
;
A
#
# COMPACT_ATOMS: atom_id res chain seq x y z
N MET A 1 4.74 44.14 0.36
CA MET A 1 5.34 42.95 -0.27
C MET A 1 4.56 41.73 0.18
N SER A 2 3.57 41.30 -0.59
CA SER A 2 2.81 40.07 -0.30
C SER A 2 3.54 38.89 -0.94
N GLY A 3 4.22 38.07 -0.13
CA GLY A 3 4.76 36.79 -0.60
C GLY A 3 3.60 35.91 -1.06
N ALA A 4 3.65 35.44 -2.31
CA ALA A 4 2.74 34.42 -2.79
C ALA A 4 2.85 33.18 -1.89
N PRO A 5 1.75 32.47 -1.57
CA PRO A 5 1.83 31.24 -0.82
C PRO A 5 2.70 30.25 -1.59
N THR A 6 3.81 29.83 -1.00
CA THR A 6 4.57 28.69 -1.49
C THR A 6 3.63 27.49 -1.51
N PRO A 7 3.52 26.73 -2.62
CA PRO A 7 2.77 25.49 -2.60
C PRO A 7 3.37 24.64 -1.47
N SER A 8 2.56 24.31 -0.46
CA SER A 8 2.98 23.33 0.53
C SER A 8 3.31 22.04 -0.23
N ALA A 9 4.56 21.61 -0.21
CA ALA A 9 4.94 20.36 -0.85
C ALA A 9 4.10 19.23 -0.23
N ASN A 10 3.20 18.65 -1.02
CA ASN A 10 2.49 17.45 -0.63
C ASN A 10 3.49 16.30 -0.67
N PHE A 11 4.11 16.01 0.48
CA PHE A 11 5.00 14.87 0.62
C PHE A 11 4.21 13.57 0.45
N ILE A 12 4.72 12.69 -0.40
CA ILE A 12 4.22 11.33 -0.50
C ILE A 12 4.90 10.52 0.61
N ARG A 13 4.10 9.97 1.52
CA ARG A 13 4.55 8.98 2.50
C ARG A 13 4.03 7.62 2.05
N ALA A 14 4.94 6.76 1.61
CA ALA A 14 4.62 5.49 0.99
C ALA A 14 5.24 4.31 1.75
N ASP A 15 4.56 3.16 1.68
CA ASP A 15 5.10 1.85 2.01
C ASP A 15 4.90 0.94 0.79
N PHE A 16 5.93 0.20 0.38
CA PHE A 16 5.96 -0.53 -0.90
C PHE A 16 5.95 -2.05 -0.75
N HIS A 17 5.97 -2.60 0.47
CA HIS A 17 6.01 -4.05 0.68
C HIS A 17 5.07 -4.44 1.82
N ASN A 18 3.83 -4.81 1.50
CA ASN A 18 2.83 -5.12 2.51
C ASN A 18 2.00 -6.34 2.14
N HIS A 19 1.77 -7.17 3.15
CA HIS A 19 0.99 -8.41 3.04
C HIS A 19 -0.33 -8.29 3.79
N THR A 20 -1.39 -8.76 3.16
CA THR A 20 -2.71 -8.95 3.75
C THR A 20 -2.97 -10.44 3.97
N HIS A 21 -4.12 -10.79 4.55
CA HIS A 21 -4.53 -12.18 4.73
C HIS A 21 -4.74 -13.00 3.44
N TYR A 22 -4.54 -12.39 2.27
CA TYR A 22 -4.44 -13.11 1.00
C TYR A 22 -3.06 -13.73 0.79
N SER A 23 -2.06 -13.29 1.55
CA SER A 23 -0.79 -13.99 1.76
C SER A 23 -0.85 -15.01 2.89
N PRO A 24 -0.10 -16.11 2.80
CA PRO A 24 -0.04 -17.14 3.85
C PRO A 24 0.66 -16.69 5.14
N ASP A 25 1.46 -15.61 5.09
CA ASP A 25 2.28 -15.11 6.20
C ASP A 25 1.67 -13.90 6.92
N SER A 26 0.49 -13.44 6.53
CA SER A 26 -0.19 -12.30 7.14
C SER A 26 -1.61 -12.64 7.60
N ILE A 27 -1.99 -12.05 8.73
CA ILE A 27 -3.35 -12.14 9.30
C ILE A 27 -4.15 -10.86 9.09
N LEU A 28 -3.55 -9.84 8.47
CA LEU A 28 -4.14 -8.50 8.37
C LEU A 28 -5.13 -8.43 7.19
N SER A 29 -6.42 -8.25 7.46
CA SER A 29 -7.39 -8.02 6.37
C SER A 29 -7.10 -6.71 5.61
N PRO A 30 -7.43 -6.58 4.30
CA PRO A 30 -7.29 -5.34 3.55
C PRO A 30 -7.96 -4.12 4.21
N ARG A 31 -9.13 -4.32 4.83
CA ARG A 31 -9.82 -3.25 5.59
C ARG A 31 -9.01 -2.78 6.79
N ALA A 32 -8.39 -3.71 7.52
CA ALA A 32 -7.54 -3.39 8.65
C ALA A 32 -6.24 -2.69 8.19
N PHE A 33 -5.67 -3.14 7.07
CA PHE A 33 -4.54 -2.49 6.42
C PHE A 33 -4.82 -1.02 6.09
N VAL A 34 -5.90 -0.73 5.33
CA VAL A 34 -6.28 0.64 4.96
C VAL A 34 -6.45 1.54 6.18
N ARG A 35 -7.11 1.04 7.23
CA ARG A 35 -7.28 1.78 8.49
C ARG A 35 -5.94 2.12 9.15
N GLU A 36 -5.02 1.16 9.19
CA GLU A 36 -3.71 1.35 9.81
C GLU A 36 -2.80 2.25 8.97
N ALA A 37 -2.83 2.12 7.65
CA ALA A 37 -2.12 3.00 6.71
C ALA A 37 -2.51 4.47 6.94
N ARG A 38 -3.81 4.76 7.05
CA ARG A 38 -4.31 6.10 7.42
C ARG A 38 -3.79 6.55 8.78
N ARG A 39 -3.89 5.69 9.79
CA ARG A 39 -3.44 6.01 11.17
C ARG A 39 -1.95 6.35 11.20
N ARG A 40 -1.14 5.74 10.34
CA ARG A 40 0.30 6.01 10.19
C ARG A 40 0.62 7.20 9.29
N GLY A 41 -0.38 7.81 8.68
CA GLY A 41 -0.22 8.95 7.77
C GLY A 41 0.37 8.56 6.41
N LEU A 42 0.20 7.31 5.97
CA LEU A 42 0.54 6.94 4.60
C LEU A 42 -0.42 7.64 3.64
N THR A 43 0.15 8.26 2.60
CA THR A 43 -0.60 8.91 1.51
C THR A 43 -0.74 8.00 0.30
N THR A 44 0.01 6.91 0.26
CA THR A 44 -0.06 5.83 -0.74
C THR A 44 0.51 4.55 -0.13
N ALA A 45 0.13 3.38 -0.64
CA ALA A 45 0.77 2.12 -0.26
C ALA A 45 0.67 1.07 -1.37
N ALA A 46 1.68 0.22 -1.49
CA ALA A 46 1.61 -1.01 -2.26
C ALA A 46 1.24 -2.19 -1.37
N ILE A 47 0.34 -3.03 -1.87
CA ILE A 47 0.07 -4.36 -1.32
C ILE A 47 0.59 -5.35 -2.33
N THR A 48 1.36 -6.30 -1.85
CA THR A 48 2.20 -7.20 -2.64
C THR A 48 2.09 -8.60 -2.04
N ASP A 49 0.87 -9.13 -2.03
CA ASP A 49 0.63 -10.45 -1.46
C ASP A 49 1.40 -11.53 -2.26
N HIS A 50 1.74 -12.63 -1.61
CA HIS A 50 2.49 -13.74 -2.21
C HIS A 50 1.72 -14.37 -3.36
N ASN A 51 2.24 -14.24 -4.58
CA ASN A 51 1.71 -14.83 -5.82
C ASN A 51 0.23 -14.51 -6.08
N THR A 52 -0.23 -13.34 -5.62
CA THR A 52 -1.60 -12.88 -5.86
C THR A 52 -1.73 -11.36 -5.70
N ILE A 53 -2.63 -10.76 -6.47
CA ILE A 53 -3.00 -9.34 -6.33
C ILE A 53 -4.33 -9.13 -5.59
N ARG A 54 -4.93 -10.18 -5.03
CA ARG A 54 -6.31 -10.12 -4.51
C ARG A 54 -6.46 -9.13 -3.36
N GLY A 55 -5.54 -9.11 -2.39
CA GLY A 55 -5.62 -8.16 -1.29
C GLY A 55 -5.42 -6.72 -1.74
N ALA A 56 -4.55 -6.50 -2.73
CA ALA A 56 -4.33 -5.20 -3.34
C ALA A 56 -5.59 -4.65 -4.03
N LEU A 57 -6.28 -5.48 -4.82
CA LEU A 57 -7.53 -5.10 -5.47
C LEU A 57 -8.61 -4.76 -4.44
N VAL A 58 -8.79 -5.57 -3.40
CA VAL A 58 -9.77 -5.30 -2.34
C VAL A 58 -9.42 -4.02 -1.59
N ALA A 59 -8.16 -3.78 -1.26
CA ALA A 59 -7.74 -2.57 -0.57
C ALA A 59 -7.96 -1.31 -1.42
N ARG A 60 -7.72 -1.37 -2.73
CA ARG A 60 -8.00 -0.25 -3.64
C ARG A 60 -9.45 0.18 -3.60
N GLU A 61 -10.40 -0.76 -3.53
CA GLU A 61 -11.83 -0.43 -3.41
C GLU A 61 -12.20 0.13 -2.02
N LEU A 62 -11.37 -0.08 -0.99
CA LEU A 62 -11.62 0.36 0.38
C LEU A 62 -10.91 1.67 0.76
N ALA A 63 -9.80 1.98 0.10
CA ALA A 63 -8.97 3.14 0.40
C ALA A 63 -9.54 4.43 -0.20
N ASP A 64 -9.29 5.55 0.48
CA ASP A 64 -9.51 6.92 -0.03
C ASP A 64 -8.20 7.55 -0.52
N PHE A 65 -7.15 6.76 -0.59
CA PHE A 65 -5.82 7.12 -1.07
C PHE A 65 -5.39 6.13 -2.15
N PRO A 66 -4.45 6.50 -3.05
CA PRO A 66 -3.98 5.59 -4.08
C PRO A 66 -3.38 4.31 -3.51
N VAL A 67 -3.81 3.16 -4.01
CA VAL A 67 -3.21 1.85 -3.73
C VAL A 67 -2.48 1.38 -4.96
N ILE A 68 -1.20 1.04 -4.81
CA ILE A 68 -0.40 0.40 -5.85
C ILE A 68 -0.72 -1.09 -5.82
N ILE A 69 -1.19 -1.61 -6.94
CA ILE A 69 -1.45 -3.03 -7.13
C ILE A 69 -0.13 -3.72 -7.45
N GLY A 70 0.39 -4.50 -6.50
CA GLY A 70 1.61 -5.28 -6.66
C GLY A 70 1.39 -6.74 -6.26
N GLU A 71 2.42 -7.55 -6.49
CA GLU A 71 2.49 -8.98 -6.15
C GLU A 71 3.93 -9.28 -5.77
N GLU A 72 4.14 -10.03 -4.70
CA GLU A 72 5.45 -10.64 -4.43
C GLU A 72 5.50 -11.98 -5.16
N VAL A 73 6.26 -12.04 -6.25
CA VAL A 73 6.28 -13.18 -7.17
C VAL A 73 7.35 -14.16 -6.73
N LYS A 74 6.95 -15.42 -6.54
CA LYS A 74 7.90 -16.49 -6.27
C LYS A 74 8.57 -16.96 -7.56
N THR A 75 9.90 -17.03 -7.52
CA THR A 75 10.74 -17.53 -8.61
C THR A 75 11.57 -18.72 -8.16
N THR A 76 12.43 -19.24 -9.05
CA THR A 76 13.40 -20.27 -8.71
C THR A 76 14.58 -19.76 -7.87
N ASP A 77 14.82 -18.44 -7.87
CA ASP A 77 15.96 -17.80 -7.21
C ASP A 77 15.52 -16.91 -6.02
N GLY A 78 14.35 -17.18 -5.45
CA GLY A 78 13.76 -16.40 -4.35
C GLY A 78 12.48 -15.69 -4.75
N GLU A 79 12.17 -14.59 -4.08
CA GLU A 79 10.96 -13.79 -4.32
C GLU A 79 11.35 -12.43 -4.90
N ILE A 80 10.55 -11.93 -5.84
CA ILE A 80 10.73 -10.64 -6.50
C ILE A 80 9.59 -9.72 -6.12
N LEU A 81 9.97 -8.50 -5.75
CA LEU A 81 9.10 -7.36 -5.49
C LEU A 81 9.44 -6.19 -6.43
#